data_AF-A0AAD5SQE5-F1
#
_entry.id   AF-A0AAD5SQE5-F1
#
_cell.length_a   1.000
_cell.length_b   1.000
_cell.length_c   1.000
_cell.angle_alpha   90.00
_cell.angle_beta   90.00
_cell.angle_gamma   90.00
#
_symmetry.space_group_name_H-M   'P 1'
#
loop_
_entity.id
_entity.type
_entity.pdbx_description
1 polymer ?
#
loop_
_entity_poly.entity_id
_entity_poly.type
_entity_poly.pdbx_seq_one_letter_code
_entity_poly.pdbx_strand_id
1 'polypeptide(L)'
;MAARDFKLKLSGFVELSAFAKKVCPERFQRNGKSQRASLNLLAQVMLGINLNKSDELRLCNWEASRLRQEQIDYAAIDAIVGLEVFNSLNKLAEDRNILVEKESYIPRDEEVPEDEGYKN
;
A
#
# COMPACT_ATOMS: atom_id res chain seq x y z
N MET A 1 5.48 -3.84 -7.03
CA MET A 1 6.67 -3.10 -7.49
C MET A 1 7.88 -3.68 -6.79
N ALA A 2 8.18 -3.36 -5.52
CA ALA A 2 9.33 -3.94 -4.80
C ALA A 2 9.43 -5.49 -4.80
N ALA A 3 8.39 -6.22 -4.40
CA ALA A 3 8.47 -7.68 -4.28
C ALA A 3 8.77 -8.41 -5.60
N ARG A 4 8.33 -7.82 -6.73
CA ARG A 4 8.65 -8.34 -8.06
C ARG A 4 10.11 -8.04 -8.41
N ASP A 5 10.51 -6.79 -8.24
CA ASP A 5 11.83 -6.31 -8.67
C ASP A 5 12.96 -6.96 -7.84
N PHE A 6 12.68 -7.34 -6.59
CA PHE A 6 13.61 -8.05 -5.70
C PHE A 6 13.30 -9.55 -5.51
N LYS A 7 12.36 -10.12 -6.28
CA LYS A 7 11.94 -11.53 -6.19
C LYS A 7 11.61 -11.99 -4.75
N LEU A 8 10.95 -11.13 -3.98
CA LEU A 8 10.59 -11.39 -2.58
C LEU A 8 9.25 -12.11 -2.47
N LYS A 9 9.21 -13.17 -1.66
CA LYS A 9 7.98 -13.76 -1.15
C LYS A 9 7.51 -12.93 0.04
N LEU A 10 6.24 -12.49 0.03
CA LEU A 10 5.64 -11.74 1.13
C LEU A 10 4.45 -12.52 1.69
N SER A 11 4.31 -12.54 3.01
CA SER A 11 3.17 -13.12 3.70
C SER A 11 2.87 -12.34 4.96
N GLY A 12 1.61 -12.31 5.39
CA GLY A 12 1.23 -11.66 6.64
C GLY A 12 1.03 -10.15 6.54
N PHE A 13 0.95 -9.59 5.32
CA PHE A 13 0.66 -8.17 5.11
C PHE A 13 -0.85 -7.93 4.99
N VAL A 14 -1.27 -6.68 5.16
CA VAL A 14 -2.67 -6.24 5.05
C VAL A 14 -2.72 -5.08 4.06
N GLU A 15 -3.56 -5.18 3.03
CA GLU A 15 -3.80 -4.05 2.13
C GLU A 15 -4.82 -3.09 2.75
N LEU A 16 -4.38 -1.87 3.09
CA LEU A 16 -5.18 -0.92 3.87
C LEU A 16 -6.46 -0.47 3.16
N SER A 17 -6.45 -0.32 1.83
CA SER A 17 -7.66 0.08 1.11
C SER A 17 -8.71 -1.01 1.14
N ALA A 18 -8.34 -2.28 1.00
CA ALA A 18 -9.24 -3.43 1.09
C ALA A 18 -9.76 -3.58 2.52
N PHE A 19 -8.87 -3.48 3.50
CA PHE A 19 -9.24 -3.56 4.91
C PHE A 19 -10.22 -2.46 5.31
N ALA A 20 -9.97 -1.21 4.92
CA ALA A 20 -10.87 -0.09 5.18
C ALA A 20 -12.26 -0.28 4.57
N LYS A 21 -12.35 -0.77 3.33
CA LYS A 21 -13.63 -1.08 2.66
C LYS A 21 -14.40 -2.20 3.34
N LYS A 22 -13.71 -3.14 3.98
CA LYS A 22 -14.34 -4.21 4.76
C LYS A 22 -14.86 -3.69 6.09
N VAL A 23 -14.05 -2.89 6.79
CA VAL A 23 -14.37 -2.41 8.15
C VAL A 23 -15.43 -1.31 8.16
N CYS A 24 -15.32 -0.33 7.25
CA CYS A 24 -16.21 0.83 7.21
C CYS A 24 -16.52 1.26 5.75
N PRO A 25 -17.20 0.40 4.97
CA PRO A 25 -17.53 0.67 3.57
C PRO A 25 -18.26 2.01 3.36
N GLU A 26 -19.08 2.42 4.33
CA GLU A 26 -19.85 3.66 4.31
C GLU A 26 -18.97 4.92 4.17
N ARG A 27 -17.70 4.85 4.60
CA ARG A 27 -16.76 5.97 4.55
C ARG A 27 -15.93 6.03 3.26
N PHE A 28 -15.96 4.95 2.46
CA PHE A 28 -15.13 4.79 1.25
C PHE A 28 -15.95 4.50 -0.01
N GLN A 29 -17.22 4.88 0.02
CA GLN A 29 -18.13 4.86 -1.13
C GLN A 29 -18.34 6.28 -1.66
N ARG A 30 -18.38 6.41 -2.99
CA ARG A 30 -18.79 7.65 -3.66
C ARG A 30 -19.81 7.28 -4.73
N ASN A 31 -20.98 7.91 -4.69
CA ASN A 31 -22.12 7.60 -5.55
C ASN A 31 -22.48 6.11 -5.54
N GLY A 32 -22.46 5.47 -4.36
CA GLY A 32 -22.78 4.05 -4.18
C GLY A 32 -21.72 3.07 -4.72
N LYS A 33 -20.57 3.56 -5.21
CA LYS A 33 -19.48 2.71 -5.73
C LYS A 33 -18.28 2.74 -4.80
N SER A 34 -17.71 1.56 -4.54
CA SER A 34 -16.44 1.43 -3.80
C SER A 34 -15.31 2.07 -4.59
N GLN A 35 -14.53 2.95 -3.93
CA GLN A 35 -13.39 3.62 -4.57
C GLN A 35 -12.07 3.13 -3.99
N ARG A 36 -11.01 3.08 -4.80
CA ARG A 36 -9.66 2.86 -4.27
C ARG A 36 -9.33 3.98 -3.27
N ALA A 37 -9.01 3.60 -2.04
CA ALA A 37 -8.67 4.55 -0.99
C ALA A 37 -7.16 4.83 -1.04
N SER A 38 -6.77 6.02 -1.51
CA SER A 38 -5.38 6.47 -1.40
C SER A 38 -4.97 6.63 0.07
N LEU A 39 -3.68 6.54 0.38
CA LEU A 39 -3.19 6.76 1.76
C LEU A 39 -3.64 8.11 2.33
N ASN A 40 -3.65 9.16 1.52
CA ASN A 40 -4.18 10.46 1.95
C ASN A 40 -5.69 10.43 2.26
N LEU A 41 -6.49 9.71 1.47
CA LEU A 41 -7.93 9.57 1.77
C LEU A 41 -8.12 8.77 3.07
N LEU A 42 -7.34 7.70 3.25
CA LEU A 42 -7.34 6.92 4.48
C LEU A 42 -6.95 7.78 5.69
N ALA A 43 -5.86 8.54 5.59
CA ALA A 43 -5.40 9.46 6.64
C ALA A 43 -6.44 10.53 6.97
N GLN A 44 -7.09 11.09 5.94
CA GLN A 44 -8.14 12.09 6.13
C GLN A 44 -9.35 11.49 6.84
N VAL A 45 -9.83 10.32 6.41
CA VAL A 45 -11.04 9.68 6.94
C VAL A 45 -10.83 9.06 8.32
N MET A 46 -9.65 8.49 8.56
CA MET A 46 -9.36 7.74 9.79
C MET A 46 -8.66 8.56 10.87
N LEU A 47 -7.83 9.53 10.49
CA LEU A 47 -7.00 10.31 11.42
C LEU A 47 -7.32 11.82 11.39
N GLY A 48 -8.12 12.29 10.42
CA GLY A 48 -8.47 13.71 10.29
C GLY A 48 -7.32 14.58 9.74
N ILE A 49 -6.28 13.98 9.16
CA ILE A 49 -5.11 14.70 8.63
C ILE A 49 -5.05 14.66 7.11
N ASN A 50 -4.52 15.70 6.50
CA ASN A 50 -4.18 15.71 5.07
C ASN A 50 -2.66 15.58 4.91
N LEU A 51 -2.25 14.65 4.06
CA LEU A 51 -0.84 14.49 3.72
C LEU A 51 -0.45 15.54 2.69
N ASN A 52 0.72 16.13 2.88
CA ASN A 52 1.27 17.04 1.89
C ASN A 52 1.67 16.24 0.63
N LYS A 53 0.93 16.44 -0.46
CA LYS A 53 1.18 15.80 -1.75
C LYS A 53 1.96 16.73 -2.69
N SER A 54 3.07 17.29 -2.23
CA SER A 54 3.94 18.04 -3.13
C SER A 54 4.40 17.12 -4.26
N ASP A 55 3.96 17.42 -5.49
CA ASP A 55 4.36 16.66 -6.68
C ASP A 55 5.88 16.71 -6.89
N GLU A 56 6.54 17.78 -6.41
CA GLU A 56 7.99 17.91 -6.42
C GLU A 56 8.70 16.84 -5.59
N LEU A 57 8.12 16.43 -4.45
CA LEU A 57 8.69 15.35 -3.62
C LEU A 57 8.27 13.97 -4.13
N ARG A 58 7.05 13.84 -4.62
CA ARG A 58 6.54 12.55 -5.12
C ARG A 58 7.25 12.11 -6.41
N LEU A 59 7.56 13.05 -7.30
CA LEU A 59 8.13 12.80 -8.64
C LEU A 59 9.63 13.09 -8.72
N CYS A 60 10.31 13.37 -7.60
CA CYS A 60 11.77 13.57 -7.61
C CYS A 60 12.55 12.26 -7.82
N ASN A 61 13.86 12.40 -8.02
CA ASN A 61 14.76 11.27 -8.17
C ASN A 61 14.96 10.53 -6.83
N TRP A 62 14.26 9.41 -6.67
CA TRP A 62 14.40 8.49 -5.53
C TRP A 62 15.63 7.57 -5.61
N GLU A 63 16.29 7.51 -6.76
CA GLU A 63 17.53 6.75 -6.97
C GLU A 63 18.79 7.60 -6.77
N ALA A 64 18.63 8.84 -6.28
CA ALA A 64 19.77 9.70 -5.97
C ALA A 64 20.67 9.05 -4.92
N SER A 65 21.99 9.15 -5.10
CA SER A 65 22.99 8.58 -4.17
C SER A 65 22.89 9.13 -2.75
N ARG A 66 22.31 10.32 -2.59
CA ARG A 66 21.94 10.92 -1.30
C ARG A 66 20.57 11.57 -1.41
N LEU A 67 19.65 11.14 -0.56
CA LEU A 67 18.33 11.75 -0.44
C LEU A 67 18.40 13.06 0.33
N ARG A 68 17.58 14.04 -0.06
CA ARG A 68 17.36 15.28 0.70
C ARG A 68 16.51 14.99 1.93
N GLN A 69 16.62 15.82 2.97
CA GLN A 69 15.84 15.65 4.20
C GLN A 69 14.33 15.58 3.94
N GLU A 70 13.82 16.40 3.03
CA GLU A 70 12.40 16.42 2.66
C GLU A 70 11.91 15.10 2.04
N GLN A 71 12.78 14.38 1.30
CA GLN A 71 12.45 13.06 0.75
C GLN A 71 12.40 12.00 1.86
N ILE A 72 13.34 12.09 2.80
CA ILE A 72 13.38 11.20 3.97
C ILE A 72 12.14 11.41 4.82
N ASP A 73 11.80 12.67 5.12
CA ASP A 73 10.63 13.04 5.90
C ASP A 73 9.34 12.57 5.20
N TYR A 74 9.24 12.76 3.88
CA TYR A 74 8.11 12.29 3.10
C TYR A 74 7.92 10.76 3.20
N ALA A 75 8.99 9.99 2.99
CA ALA A 75 8.93 8.54 3.09
C ALA A 75 8.62 8.05 4.52
N ALA A 76 9.18 8.71 5.53
CA ALA A 76 8.91 8.42 6.93
C ALA A 76 7.44 8.69 7.30
N ILE A 77 6.89 9.82 6.83
CA ILE A 77 5.47 10.16 7.02
C ILE A 77 4.57 9.11 6.38
N ASP A 78 4.83 8.69 5.14
CA ASP A 78 4.02 7.66 4.47
C ASP A 78 4.01 6.34 5.26
N ALA A 79 5.15 5.94 5.83
CA ALA A 79 5.25 4.73 6.66
C ALA A 79 4.51 4.86 8.00
N ILE A 80 4.73 5.95 8.73
CA ILE A 80 4.10 6.19 10.04
C ILE A 80 2.58 6.31 9.87
N VAL A 81 2.12 7.07 8.88
CA VAL A 81 0.69 7.23 8.61
C VAL A 81 0.05 5.90 8.22
N GLY A 82 0.74 5.06 7.44
CA GLY A 82 0.26 3.70 7.15
C GLY A 82 0.02 2.87 8.41
N LEU A 83 0.93 2.93 9.38
CA LEU A 83 0.80 2.25 10.66
C LEU A 83 -0.36 2.81 11.51
N GLU A 84 -0.47 4.14 11.61
CA GLU A 84 -1.55 4.78 12.38
C GLU A 84 -2.93 4.50 11.77
N VAL A 85 -3.04 4.50 10.44
CA VAL A 85 -4.26 4.09 9.74
C VAL A 85 -4.59 2.63 10.06
N PHE A 86 -3.61 1.72 10.03
CA PHE A 86 -3.81 0.32 10.40
C PHE A 86 -4.34 0.19 11.82
N ASN A 87 -3.70 0.84 12.80
CA ASN A 87 -4.10 0.79 14.20
C ASN A 87 -5.54 1.29 14.40
N SER A 88 -5.90 2.40 13.74
CA SER A 88 -7.24 2.96 13.78
C SER A 88 -8.29 2.02 13.18
N LEU A 89 -7.99 1.41 12.03
CA LEU A 89 -8.85 0.41 11.39
C LEU A 89 -8.96 -0.88 12.21
N ASN A 90 -7.86 -1.35 12.81
CA ASN A 90 -7.84 -2.56 13.61
C ASN A 90 -8.70 -2.41 14.85
N LYS A 91 -8.60 -1.27 15.55
CA LYS A 91 -9.47 -0.95 16.67
C LYS A 91 -10.95 -0.94 16.26
N LEU A 92 -11.27 -0.30 15.14
CA LEU A 92 -12.64 -0.27 14.63
C LEU A 92 -13.14 -1.66 14.20
N ALA A 93 -12.25 -2.51 13.68
CA ALA A 93 -12.56 -3.88 13.33
C ALA A 93 -12.86 -4.73 14.56
N GLU A 94 -12.07 -4.58 15.64
CA GLU A 94 -12.30 -5.22 16.93
C GLU A 94 -13.66 -4.82 17.52
N ASP A 95 -13.97 -3.52 17.55
CA ASP A 95 -15.25 -3.00 18.03
C ASP A 95 -16.45 -3.56 17.22
N ARG A 96 -16.24 -3.85 15.94
CA ARG A 96 -17.25 -4.41 15.02
C ARG A 96 -17.20 -5.93 14.89
N ASN A 97 -16.31 -6.61 15.62
CA ASN A 97 -16.05 -8.04 15.53
C ASN A 97 -15.74 -8.53 14.09
N ILE A 98 -14.95 -7.74 13.34
CA ILE A 98 -14.51 -8.04 11.98
C ILE A 98 -13.06 -8.56 12.02
N LEU A 99 -12.82 -9.71 11.40
CA LEU A 99 -11.49 -10.29 11.31
C LEU A 99 -10.61 -9.56 10.29
N VAL A 100 -9.36 -9.30 10.69
CA VAL A 100 -8.30 -8.81 9.80
C VAL A 100 -7.77 -9.96 8.96
N GLU A 101 -7.89 -9.82 7.64
CA GLU A 101 -7.36 -10.80 6.70
C GLU A 101 -5.92 -10.44 6.34
N LYS A 102 -5.04 -11.44 6.40
CA LYS A 102 -3.65 -11.32 6.00
C LYS A 102 -3.47 -11.92 4.63
N GLU A 103 -2.74 -11.22 3.77
CA GLU A 103 -2.48 -11.61 2.40
C GLU A 103 -1.09 -12.25 2.24
N SER A 104 -0.89 -12.87 1.09
CA SER A 104 0.40 -13.40 0.65
C SER A 104 0.64 -13.07 -0.82
N TYR A 105 1.91 -12.90 -1.18
CA TYR A 105 2.38 -12.64 -2.53
C TYR A 105 3.57 -13.55 -2.81
N ILE A 106 3.47 -14.31 -3.90
CA ILE A 106 4.52 -15.18 -4.43
C ILE A 106 4.90 -14.61 -5.81
N PRO A 107 6.17 -14.25 -6.03
CA PRO A 107 6.64 -13.83 -7.36
C PRO A 107 6.38 -14.92 -8.39
N ARG A 108 6.09 -14.52 -9.64
CA ARG A 108 6.09 -15.46 -10.76
C ARG A 108 7.54 -15.90 -11.01
N ASP A 109 7.79 -17.20 -11.06
CA ASP A 109 9.03 -17.70 -11.63
C ASP A 109 9.05 -17.30 -13.11
N GLU A 110 10.11 -16.64 -13.56
CA GLU A 110 10.31 -16.39 -14.98
C GLU A 110 10.44 -17.75 -15.67
N GLU A 111 9.49 -18.12 -16.53
CA GLU A 111 9.68 -19.23 -17.46
C GLU A 111 10.97 -18.93 -18.26
N VAL A 112 11.99 -19.75 -18.04
CA VAL A 112 13.13 -19.84 -18.95
C VAL A 112 12.53 -20.30 -20.29
N PRO A 113 12.75 -19.59 -21.41
CA PRO A 113 12.28 -20.08 -22.69
C PRO A 113 12.94 -21.44 -22.96
N GLU A 114 12.14 -22.51 -22.89
CA GLU A 114 12.48 -23.78 -23.52
C GLU A 114 12.40 -23.55 -25.03
N ASP A 115 13.49 -23.11 -25.65
CA ASP A 115 13.70 -23.26 -27.08
C ASP A 115 15.21 -23.29 -27.42
N GLU A 116 15.93 -24.22 -26.79
CA GLU A 116 16.99 -24.95 -27.50
C GLU A 116 16.30 -26.01 -28.38
N GLY A 117 15.79 -25.63 -29.54
CA GLY A 117 14.81 -26.51 -30.19
C GLY A 117 14.50 -26.34 -31.67
N TYR A 118 15.32 -25.69 -32.49
CA TYR A 118 15.25 -25.91 -33.94
C TYR A 118 16.55 -26.52 -34.47
N LYS A 119 16.59 -27.86 -34.42
CA LYS A 119 17.38 -28.67 -35.32
C LYS A 119 16.68 -28.74 -36.68
N ASN A 120 17.54 -28.67 -37.70
CA ASN A 120 17.39 -28.90 -39.14
C ASN A 120 16.80 -27.76 -39.97
#